data_AF-A0A7I7MGH8-F1
#
_entry.id   AF-A0A7I7MGH8-F1
#
_cell.length_a   1.000
_cell.length_b   1.000
_cell.length_c   1.000
_cell.angle_alpha   90.00
_cell.angle_beta   90.00
_cell.angle_gamma   90.00
#
_symmetry.space_group_name_H-M   'P 1'
#
loop_
_entity.id
_entity.type
_entity.pdbx_description
1 polymer ?
#
loop_
_entity_poly.entity_id
_entity_poly.type
_entity_poly.pdbx_seq_one_letter_code
_entity_poly.pdbx_strand_id
1 'polypeptide(L)'
;MHHLTVGAYMLQHNRYADGHERGVVEFVLRHLDRTPDERIKREIRRRVDGTQRVARRDRDAPPRRPRSGWSSSIADVDLTTADAYRTSVRAWAEAVARDLSRDQSPALRTATE
;
A
#
# COMPACT_ATOMS: atom_id res chain seq x y z
N MET A 1 -1.25 -9.93 -9.30
CA MET A 1 -0.26 -9.09 -8.57
C MET A 1 -0.40 -7.60 -8.80
N HIS A 2 -0.81 -7.11 -9.99
CA HIS A 2 -0.87 -5.66 -10.29
C HIS A 2 -1.53 -4.78 -9.20
N HIS A 3 -2.65 -5.23 -8.62
CA HIS A 3 -3.33 -4.53 -7.53
C HIS A 3 -2.52 -4.43 -6.23
N LEU A 4 -1.73 -5.46 -5.89
CA LEU A 4 -0.81 -5.44 -4.75
C LEU A 4 0.37 -4.51 -5.04
N THR A 5 0.95 -4.61 -6.24
CA THR A 5 2.09 -3.77 -6.65
C THR A 5 1.73 -2.28 -6.64
N VAL A 6 0.63 -1.91 -7.29
CA VAL A 6 0.19 -0.50 -7.35
C VAL A 6 -0.26 -0.01 -5.98
N GLY A 7 -1.04 -0.81 -5.24
CA GLY A 7 -1.48 -0.44 -3.89
C GLY A 7 -0.31 -0.20 -2.95
N ALA A 8 0.62 -1.15 -2.84
CA ALA A 8 1.78 -1.04 -1.98
C ALA A 8 2.72 0.09 -2.41
N TYR A 9 2.93 0.29 -3.72
CA TYR A 9 3.74 1.41 -4.22
C TYR A 9 3.14 2.75 -3.83
N MET A 10 1.84 2.95 -4.08
CA MET A 10 1.17 4.21 -3.81
C MET A 10 1.13 4.51 -2.31
N LEU A 11 0.99 3.48 -1.46
CA LEU A 11 1.09 3.57 0.00
C LEU A 11 2.52 3.93 0.46
N GLN A 12 3.53 3.20 0.00
CA GLN A 12 4.93 3.42 0.39
C GLN A 12 5.46 4.79 -0.04
N HIS A 13 4.96 5.32 -1.16
CA HIS A 13 5.37 6.61 -1.71
C HIS A 13 4.42 7.76 -1.40
N ASN A 14 3.50 7.60 -0.44
CA ASN A 14 2.62 8.68 0.04
C ASN A 14 1.85 9.39 -1.09
N ARG A 15 1.35 8.61 -2.06
CA ARG A 15 0.70 9.13 -3.27
C ARG A 15 -0.81 9.32 -3.13
N TYR A 16 -1.40 8.89 -2.02
CA TYR A 16 -2.80 9.13 -1.69
C TYR A 16 -2.93 10.42 -0.86
N ALA A 17 -3.95 11.24 -1.14
CA ALA A 17 -4.36 12.29 -0.21
C ALA A 17 -4.90 11.67 1.09
N ASP A 18 -4.77 12.44 2.16
CA ASP A 18 -5.21 12.07 3.50
C ASP A 18 -6.66 11.55 3.46
N GLY A 19 -6.90 10.37 4.04
CA GLY A 19 -8.22 9.73 4.12
C GLY A 19 -8.47 8.56 3.16
N HIS A 20 -7.73 8.45 2.05
CA HIS A 20 -7.89 7.32 1.10
C HIS A 20 -7.00 6.12 1.41
N GLU A 21 -5.91 6.33 2.16
CA GLU A 21 -4.92 5.30 2.48
C GLU A 21 -5.49 4.14 3.28
N ARG A 22 -6.34 4.42 4.28
CA ARG A 22 -6.94 3.38 5.13
C ARG A 22 -7.75 2.37 4.30
N GLY A 23 -8.52 2.88 3.35
CA GLY A 23 -9.28 2.02 2.43
C GLY A 23 -8.39 1.15 1.54
N VAL A 24 -7.20 1.65 1.18
CA VAL A 24 -6.21 0.90 0.37
C VAL A 24 -5.46 -0.12 1.23
N VAL A 25 -5.10 0.23 2.47
CA VAL A 25 -4.48 -0.69 3.45
C VAL A 25 -5.41 -1.87 3.72
N GLU A 26 -6.67 -1.61 4.10
CA GLU A 26 -7.68 -2.65 4.34
C GLU A 26 -7.91 -3.50 3.09
N PHE A 27 -7.91 -2.85 1.91
CA PHE A 27 -8.05 -3.54 0.64
C PHE A 27 -6.87 -4.49 0.36
N VAL A 28 -5.62 -4.03 0.49
CA VAL A 28 -4.42 -4.83 0.26
C VAL A 28 -4.41 -6.05 1.18
N LEU A 29 -4.64 -5.85 2.48
CA LEU A 29 -4.67 -6.94 3.46
C LEU A 29 -5.76 -7.97 3.15
N ARG A 30 -6.95 -7.53 2.72
CA ARG A 30 -8.07 -8.43 2.38
C ARG A 30 -7.80 -9.28 1.13
N HIS A 31 -6.89 -8.87 0.25
CA HIS A 31 -6.66 -9.49 -1.05
C HIS A 31 -5.24 -10.06 -1.22
N LEU A 32 -4.48 -10.26 -0.14
CA LEU A 32 -3.13 -10.86 -0.21
C LEU A 32 -3.12 -12.24 -0.88
N ASP A 33 -4.11 -13.07 -0.56
CA ASP A 33 -4.19 -14.47 -1.01
C ASP A 33 -5.29 -14.73 -2.04
N ARG A 34 -6.00 -13.68 -2.48
CA ARG A 34 -7.10 -13.81 -3.43
C ARG A 34 -6.66 -13.27 -4.78
N THR A 35 -6.69 -14.14 -5.80
CA THR A 35 -6.70 -13.67 -7.19
C THR A 35 -7.95 -12.80 -7.37
N PRO A 36 -7.82 -11.50 -7.69
CA PRO A 36 -8.98 -10.66 -7.90
C PRO A 36 -9.77 -11.19 -9.09
N ASP A 37 -11.03 -11.56 -8.85
CA ASP A 37 -11.97 -11.81 -9.93
C ASP A 37 -12.24 -10.50 -10.71
N GLU A 38 -12.88 -10.59 -11.88
CA GLU A 38 -13.16 -9.42 -12.72
C GLU A 38 -14.04 -8.37 -12.03
N ARG A 39 -14.79 -8.74 -10.99
CA ARG A 39 -15.60 -7.82 -10.19
C ARG A 39 -14.71 -7.02 -9.24
N ILE A 40 -13.78 -7.68 -8.55
CA ILE A 40 -12.78 -7.05 -7.69
C ILE A 40 -11.85 -6.17 -8.53
N LYS A 41 -11.41 -6.61 -9.71
CA LYS A 41 -10.62 -5.75 -10.64
C LYS A 41 -11.37 -4.47 -11.03
N ARG A 42 -12.67 -4.55 -11.29
CA ARG A 42 -13.50 -3.37 -11.58
C ARG A 42 -13.70 -2.48 -10.36
N GLU A 43 -13.79 -3.04 -9.16
CA GLU A 43 -13.83 -2.28 -7.91
C GLU A 43 -12.51 -1.57 -7.64
N ILE A 44 -11.37 -2.26 -7.87
CA ILE A 44 -10.01 -1.69 -7.82
C ILE A 44 -9.91 -0.51 -8.79
N ARG A 45 -10.22 -0.72 -10.08
CA ARG A 45 -10.18 0.36 -11.08
C ARG A 45 -11.10 1.50 -10.72
N ARG A 46 -12.28 1.26 -10.15
CA ARG A 46 -13.15 2.37 -9.71
C ARG A 46 -12.56 3.17 -8.56
N ARG A 47 -11.89 2.53 -7.61
CA ARG A 47 -11.27 3.22 -6.46
C ARG A 47 -9.94 3.89 -6.81
N VAL A 48 -9.21 3.36 -7.79
CA VAL A 48 -7.87 3.84 -8.17
C VAL A 48 -7.91 4.73 -9.42
N ASP A 49 -8.75 4.40 -10.41
CA ASP A 49 -8.86 5.05 -11.73
C ASP A 49 -10.18 5.84 -11.94
N GLY A 50 -11.15 5.77 -11.02
CA GLY A 50 -12.46 6.42 -11.14
C GLY A 50 -12.44 7.95 -10.98
N THR A 51 -13.55 8.62 -11.34
CA THR A 51 -13.75 10.09 -11.35
C THR A 51 -13.48 10.81 -10.02
N GLN A 52 -13.45 10.09 -8.90
CA GLN A 52 -12.67 10.49 -7.73
C GLN A 52 -11.20 10.21 -8.06
N ARG A 53 -10.56 11.11 -8.83
CA ARG A 53 -9.11 11.16 -8.91
C ARG A 53 -8.64 11.15 -7.45
N VAL A 54 -8.04 10.04 -7.02
CA VAL A 54 -7.23 9.98 -5.79
C VAL A 54 -6.47 11.29 -5.78
N ALA A 55 -6.81 12.21 -4.88
CA ALA A 55 -6.16 13.49 -4.85
C ALA A 55 -4.69 13.15 -4.61
N ARG A 56 -3.88 13.30 -5.67
CA ARG A 56 -2.47 12.93 -5.59
C ARG A 56 -1.85 14.02 -4.75
N ARG A 57 -1.21 13.63 -3.67
CA ARG A 57 -0.36 14.55 -2.94
C ARG A 57 0.67 15.13 -3.91
N ASP A 58 1.01 16.40 -3.72
CA ASP A 58 2.01 17.08 -4.53
C ASP A 58 3.27 16.23 -4.66
N ARG A 59 3.86 16.19 -5.86
CA ARG A 59 5.01 15.35 -6.16
C ARG A 59 6.21 15.68 -5.28
N ASP A 60 6.28 16.93 -4.82
CA ASP A 60 7.35 17.47 -3.98
C ASP A 60 7.03 17.42 -2.48
N ALA A 61 5.87 16.87 -2.10
CA ALA A 61 5.57 16.70 -0.69
C ALA A 61 6.55 15.69 -0.06
N PRO A 62 7.07 15.99 1.15
CA PRO A 62 7.97 15.09 1.83
C PRO A 62 7.30 13.73 2.08
N PRO A 63 8.04 12.62 1.99
CA PRO A 63 7.49 11.30 2.27
C PRO A 63 7.03 11.26 3.72
N ARG A 64 5.86 10.67 3.96
CA ARG A 64 5.27 10.59 5.31
C ARG A 64 6.12 9.78 6.29
N ARG A 65 6.93 8.86 5.75
CA ARG A 65 7.86 8.02 6.51
C ARG A 65 9.20 7.97 5.77
N PRO A 66 10.34 8.22 6.44
CA PRO A 66 11.66 8.03 5.84
C PRO A 66 11.86 6.55 5.47
N ARG A 67 12.75 6.27 4.52
CA ARG A 67 13.01 4.88 4.05
C ARG A 67 13.31 3.90 5.20
N SER A 68 14.03 4.35 6.23
CA SER A 68 14.37 3.55 7.42
C SER A 68 13.17 3.16 8.28
N GLY A 69 12.00 3.78 8.08
CA GLY A 69 10.80 3.41 8.78
C GLY A 69 10.10 2.18 8.18
N TRP A 70 10.37 1.79 6.94
CA TRP A 70 9.66 0.67 6.32
C TRP A 70 10.35 -0.66 6.65
N SER A 71 9.55 -1.65 7.05
CA SER A 71 10.03 -3.03 7.29
C SER A 71 10.39 -3.77 6.00
N SER A 72 9.88 -3.31 4.85
CA SER A 72 10.21 -3.80 3.51
C SER A 72 9.95 -2.74 2.44
N SER A 73 10.65 -2.81 1.32
CA SER A 73 10.57 -1.89 0.19
C SER A 73 10.43 -2.60 -1.15
N ILE A 74 10.06 -1.84 -2.19
CA ILE A 74 10.01 -2.37 -3.56
C ILE A 74 11.36 -2.96 -4.03
N ALA A 75 12.48 -2.54 -3.43
CA ALA A 75 13.80 -3.09 -3.75
C ALA A 75 13.98 -4.54 -3.27
N ASP A 76 13.15 -5.01 -2.35
CA ASP A 76 13.18 -6.38 -1.82
C ASP A 76 12.34 -7.36 -2.67
N VAL A 77 11.74 -6.86 -3.77
CA VAL A 77 10.98 -7.69 -4.71
C VAL A 77 11.93 -8.48 -5.60
N ASP A 78 11.77 -9.80 -5.59
CA ASP A 78 12.57 -10.73 -6.38
C ASP A 78 12.00 -10.84 -7.81
N LEU A 79 12.82 -10.52 -8.81
CA LEU A 79 12.45 -10.55 -10.24
C LEU A 79 12.94 -11.80 -10.98
N THR A 80 13.57 -12.75 -10.29
CA THR A 80 14.24 -13.92 -10.90
C THR A 80 13.26 -14.87 -11.60
N THR A 81 12.12 -15.14 -10.96
CA THR A 81 11.10 -16.05 -11.49
C THR A 81 9.70 -15.50 -11.23
N ALA A 82 8.72 -15.98 -11.98
CA ALA A 82 7.33 -15.57 -11.78
C ALA A 82 6.82 -15.92 -10.36
N ASP A 83 7.25 -17.04 -9.79
CA ASP A 83 6.83 -17.45 -8.45
C ASP A 83 7.57 -16.65 -7.37
N ALA A 84 8.87 -16.43 -7.52
CA ALA A 84 9.63 -15.57 -6.62
C ALA A 84 9.07 -14.13 -6.60
N TYR A 85 8.70 -13.60 -7.78
CA TYR A 85 8.03 -12.31 -7.91
C TYR A 85 6.68 -12.29 -7.20
N ARG A 86 5.84 -13.31 -7.37
CA ARG A 86 4.54 -13.37 -6.69
C ARG A 86 4.69 -13.41 -5.17
N THR A 87 5.59 -14.25 -4.67
CA THR A 87 5.85 -14.41 -3.24
C THR A 87 6.42 -13.13 -2.63
N SER A 88 7.42 -12.52 -3.27
CA SER A 88 8.05 -11.30 -2.77
C SER A 88 7.14 -10.07 -2.86
N VAL A 89 6.35 -9.89 -3.93
CA VAL A 89 5.35 -8.81 -4.01
C VAL A 89 4.29 -8.96 -2.93
N ARG A 90 3.83 -10.19 -2.66
CA ARG A 90 2.87 -10.46 -1.58
C ARG A 90 3.45 -10.05 -0.23
N ALA A 91 4.66 -10.51 0.09
CA ALA A 91 5.33 -10.20 1.35
C ALA A 91 5.57 -8.69 1.53
N TRP A 92 6.05 -8.01 0.48
CA TRP A 92 6.24 -6.57 0.49
C TRP A 92 4.92 -5.80 0.69
N ALA A 93 3.87 -6.16 -0.05
CA ALA A 93 2.58 -5.49 0.08
C ALA A 93 1.95 -5.66 1.48
N GLU A 94 2.09 -6.84 2.07
CA GLU A 94 1.68 -7.14 3.45
C GLU A 94 2.45 -6.28 4.46
N ALA A 95 3.78 -6.19 4.31
CA ALA A 95 4.64 -5.39 5.18
C ALA A 95 4.27 -3.90 5.16
N VAL A 96 4.14 -3.30 3.97
CA VAL A 96 3.74 -1.89 3.80
C VAL A 96 2.38 -1.62 4.45
N ALA A 97 1.39 -2.48 4.20
CA ALA A 97 0.06 -2.29 4.76
C ALA A 97 0.04 -2.42 6.28
N ARG A 98 0.82 -3.35 6.86
CA ARG A 98 0.94 -3.50 8.32
C ARG A 98 1.68 -2.34 8.97
N ASP A 99 2.75 -1.85 8.37
CA ASP A 99 3.49 -0.69 8.89
C ASP A 99 2.57 0.53 9.03
N LEU A 100 1.73 0.78 8.02
CA LEU A 100 0.74 1.86 8.06
C LEU A 100 -0.44 1.59 9.01
N SER A 101 -0.83 0.33 9.21
CA SER A 101 -1.89 -0.02 10.16
C SER A 101 -1.45 0.17 11.61
N ARG A 102 -0.18 -0.10 11.92
CA ARG A 102 0.40 0.13 13.26
C ARG A 102 0.45 1.61 13.60
N ASP A 103 0.78 2.47 12.64
CA ASP A 103 0.79 3.93 12.81
C ASP A 103 -0.62 4.55 13.00
N GLN A 104 -1.66 3.85 12.55
CA GLN A 104 -3.05 4.28 12.69
C GLN A 104 -3.72 3.79 13.99
N SER A 105 -3.02 2.98 14.80
CA SER A 105 -3.52 2.56 16.11
C SER A 105 -3.40 3.73 17.11
N PRO A 106 -4.45 4.07 17.88
CA PRO A 106 -4.42 5.21 18.81
C PRO A 106 -3.45 5.05 20.00
N ALA A 107 -2.72 3.94 20.08
CA ALA A 107 -1.84 3.60 21.18
C ALA A 107 -0.40 4.08 20.94
N LEU A 108 -0.21 5.40 20.84
CA LEU A 108 1.08 6.09 21.09
C LEU A 108 0.90 7.63 21.08
N ARG A 109 -0.21 8.14 21.64
CA ARG A 109 -0.35 9.56 22.05
C ARG A 109 0.01 9.78 23.53
N THR A 110 0.80 8.89 24.12
CA THR A 110 1.34 9.08 25.46
C THR A 110 2.84 8.94 25.39
N ALA A 111 3.52 10.07 25.16
CA ALA A 111 4.82 10.40 25.74
C ALA A 111 5.40 11.60 24.97
N THR A 112 5.04 12.81 25.36
CA THR A 112 6.04 13.77 25.84
C THR A 112 5.33 14.80 26.72
N GLU A 113 5.92 14.98 27.90
CA GLU A 113 5.59 15.92 28.97
C GLU A 113 5.60 17.39 28.51
#